data_AF-A0A914W5D6-F1
#
_entry.id   AF-A0A914W5D6-F1
#
_cell.length_a   1.000
_cell.length_b   1.000
_cell.length_c   1.000
_cell.angle_alpha   90.00
_cell.angle_beta   90.00
_cell.angle_gamma   90.00
#
_symmetry.space_group_name_H-M   'P 1'
#
loop_
_entity.id
_entity.type
_entity.pdbx_description
1 polymer ?
#
loop_
_entity_poly.entity_id
_entity_poly.type
_entity_poly.pdbx_seq_one_letter_code
_entity_poly.pdbx_strand_id
1 'polypeptide(L)'
;MAPKHISYRLMRRRMRRTLNYGENRRMDHLSLPLTELAADYFDKHAPFDYLDMDYATNLSREGCVDPCTLIVALVYLDRVRLNDQQYFETTDPANLYLAALIVASKFLHDDGNADFVYNDEWAASASTTLKHVNEQEINMLNGLNWNLLVNAEDFGSALRSVESHLARKSLLSRGYATYSDLRVLSRHLAETNYLWQQFLQPLLTLFGLASLAYTATVFGLFGASLHLRGLSASTGMTSCDKPTLPI
;
A
#
# COMPACT_ATOMS: atom_id res chain seq x y z
N MET A 1 2.98 -19.97 -27.24
CA MET A 1 4.29 -19.63 -27.87
C MET A 1 5.17 -18.94 -26.81
N ALA A 2 6.49 -19.13 -26.75
CA ALA A 2 7.30 -18.44 -25.74
C ALA A 2 7.46 -16.94 -26.10
N PRO A 3 7.14 -15.99 -25.20
CA PRO A 3 7.12 -14.56 -25.53
C PRO A 3 8.52 -14.02 -25.86
N LYS A 4 8.62 -13.36 -27.02
CA LYS A 4 9.89 -12.95 -27.62
C LYS A 4 10.60 -11.85 -26.81
N HIS A 5 9.86 -10.92 -26.20
CA HIS A 5 10.43 -9.72 -25.59
C HIS A 5 11.15 -9.98 -24.25
N ILE A 6 12.34 -9.39 -24.06
CA ILE A 6 13.17 -9.61 -22.86
C ILE A 6 12.49 -9.05 -21.60
N SER A 7 11.88 -7.86 -21.68
CA SER A 7 11.25 -7.20 -20.53
C SER A 7 10.13 -8.04 -19.91
N TYR A 8 9.32 -8.73 -20.74
CA TYR A 8 8.29 -9.65 -20.26
C TYR A 8 8.91 -10.81 -19.45
N ARG A 9 10.00 -11.42 -19.95
CA ARG A 9 10.67 -12.52 -19.24
C ARG A 9 11.26 -12.07 -17.91
N LEU A 10 11.79 -10.84 -17.84
CA LEU A 10 12.27 -10.24 -16.58
C LEU A 10 11.13 -9.97 -15.60
N MET A 11 10.00 -9.45 -16.08
CA MET A 11 8.80 -9.18 -15.28
C MET A 11 8.19 -10.47 -14.72
N ARG A 12 7.97 -11.49 -15.56
CA ARG A 12 7.50 -12.82 -15.12
C ARG A 12 8.47 -13.46 -14.14
N ARG A 13 9.79 -13.33 -14.33
CA ARG A 13 10.81 -13.83 -13.38
C ARG A 13 10.81 -13.07 -12.04
N ARG A 14 10.50 -11.77 -12.04
CA ARG A 14 10.26 -11.00 -10.80
C ARG A 14 9.02 -11.54 -10.09
N MET A 15 7.87 -11.49 -10.74
CA MET A 15 6.58 -11.92 -10.18
C MET A 15 6.64 -13.35 -9.63
N ARG A 16 7.23 -14.30 -10.37
CA ARG A 16 7.37 -15.68 -9.89
C ARG A 16 8.12 -15.75 -8.55
N ARG A 17 9.14 -14.90 -8.35
CA ARG A 17 9.92 -14.84 -7.10
C ARG A 17 9.22 -14.08 -5.98
N THR A 18 8.59 -12.95 -6.28
CA THR A 18 8.00 -12.05 -5.27
C THR A 18 6.60 -12.49 -4.83
N LEU A 19 5.84 -13.12 -5.72
CA LEU A 19 4.54 -13.73 -5.43
C LEU A 19 4.65 -15.19 -4.95
N ASN A 20 5.84 -15.62 -4.50
CA ASN A 20 6.11 -16.95 -3.92
C ASN A 20 5.73 -18.17 -4.80
N TYR A 21 5.74 -18.05 -6.13
CA TYR A 21 5.57 -19.19 -7.02
C TYR A 21 6.84 -20.06 -7.04
N GLY A 22 6.70 -21.33 -6.67
CA GLY A 22 7.78 -22.31 -6.75
C GLY A 22 8.35 -22.48 -8.16
N GLU A 23 9.61 -22.87 -8.27
CA GLU A 23 10.37 -22.97 -9.53
C GLU A 23 9.63 -23.73 -10.65
N ASN A 24 8.87 -24.76 -10.28
CA ASN A 24 8.17 -25.67 -11.20
C ASN A 24 6.67 -25.38 -11.37
N ARG A 25 6.07 -24.42 -10.64
CA ARG A 25 4.66 -24.04 -10.88
C ARG A 25 4.57 -23.09 -12.07
N ARG A 26 3.63 -23.37 -12.96
CA ARG A 26 3.22 -22.39 -13.98
C ARG A 26 2.42 -21.26 -13.30
N MET A 27 2.42 -20.08 -13.89
CA MET A 27 1.70 -18.90 -13.35
C MET A 27 0.34 -18.77 -14.05
N ASP A 28 -0.34 -19.90 -14.18
CA ASP A 28 -1.55 -20.05 -15.00
C ASP A 28 -2.78 -20.26 -14.08
N HIS A 29 -2.59 -20.09 -12.77
CA HIS A 29 -3.58 -20.16 -11.71
C HIS A 29 -3.08 -19.37 -10.50
N LEU A 30 -4.01 -18.84 -9.71
CA LEU A 30 -3.68 -18.16 -8.45
C LEU A 30 -3.11 -19.13 -7.41
N SER A 31 -2.10 -18.65 -6.68
CA SER A 31 -1.58 -19.33 -5.50
C SER A 31 -2.43 -18.96 -4.28
N LEU A 32 -2.61 -19.87 -3.32
CA LEU A 32 -3.35 -19.62 -2.09
C LEU A 32 -3.04 -18.26 -1.41
N PRO A 33 -1.78 -17.81 -1.26
CA PRO A 33 -1.48 -16.49 -0.67
C PRO A 33 -2.04 -15.29 -1.44
N LEU A 34 -2.29 -15.42 -2.75
CA LEU A 34 -2.91 -14.38 -3.58
C LEU A 34 -4.43 -14.39 -3.45
N THR A 35 -5.05 -15.56 -3.33
CA THR A 35 -6.49 -15.66 -3.05
C THR A 35 -6.81 -15.18 -1.64
N GLU A 36 -5.99 -15.56 -0.65
CA GLU A 36 -6.06 -14.98 0.70
C GLU A 36 -5.85 -13.45 0.68
N LEU A 37 -4.97 -12.92 -0.18
CA LEU A 37 -4.76 -11.48 -0.30
C LEU A 37 -6.00 -10.77 -0.90
N ALA A 38 -6.74 -11.43 -1.78
CA ALA A 38 -8.02 -10.93 -2.28
C ALA A 38 -9.06 -10.87 -1.15
N ALA A 39 -9.15 -11.90 -0.31
CA ALA A 39 -10.00 -11.87 0.89
C ALA A 39 -9.55 -10.78 1.89
N ASP A 40 -8.25 -10.72 2.23
CA ASP A 40 -7.65 -9.67 3.06
C ASP A 40 -7.92 -8.24 2.52
N TYR A 41 -8.11 -8.08 1.19
CA TYR A 41 -8.47 -6.81 0.56
C TYR A 41 -9.92 -6.42 0.85
N PHE A 42 -10.86 -7.35 0.80
CA PHE A 42 -12.26 -7.09 1.15
C PHE A 42 -12.42 -6.88 2.65
N ASP A 43 -11.85 -7.74 3.50
CA ASP A 43 -11.89 -7.61 4.97
C ASP A 43 -11.38 -6.24 5.47
N LYS A 44 -10.50 -5.59 4.71
CA LYS A 44 -9.95 -4.27 5.03
C LYS A 44 -10.81 -3.11 4.54
N HIS A 45 -11.59 -3.28 3.47
CA HIS A 45 -12.25 -2.17 2.76
C HIS A 45 -13.78 -2.28 2.69
N ALA A 46 -14.35 -3.46 2.93
CA ALA A 46 -15.78 -3.70 3.08
C ALA A 46 -16.09 -3.92 4.57
N PRO A 47 -16.72 -2.97 5.28
CA PRO A 47 -16.91 -3.06 6.73
C PRO A 47 -18.09 -3.95 7.16
N PHE A 48 -18.97 -4.35 6.23
CA PHE A 48 -20.23 -5.04 6.52
C PHE A 48 -20.34 -6.45 5.95
N ASP A 49 -19.40 -6.87 5.11
CA ASP A 49 -19.43 -8.16 4.41
C ASP A 49 -18.00 -8.65 4.10
N TYR A 50 -17.83 -9.95 3.87
CA TYR A 50 -16.52 -10.59 3.70
C TYR A 50 -16.50 -11.51 2.47
N LEU A 51 -15.34 -11.63 1.82
CA LEU A 51 -15.17 -12.56 0.71
C LEU A 51 -14.88 -13.96 1.26
N ASP A 52 -15.78 -14.92 1.03
CA ASP A 52 -15.52 -16.31 1.38
C ASP A 52 -14.30 -16.86 0.63
N MET A 53 -13.40 -17.49 1.38
CA MET A 53 -12.12 -17.99 0.90
C MET A 53 -12.31 -19.28 0.08
N ASP A 54 -13.30 -20.11 0.41
CA ASP A 54 -13.62 -21.31 -0.36
C ASP A 54 -14.23 -20.93 -1.72
N TYR A 55 -15.16 -19.98 -1.76
CA TYR A 55 -15.62 -19.36 -3.01
C TYR A 55 -14.47 -18.79 -3.84
N ALA A 56 -13.62 -17.95 -3.24
CA ALA A 56 -12.53 -17.29 -3.96
C ALA A 56 -11.49 -18.30 -4.50
N THR A 57 -11.20 -19.39 -3.78
CA THR A 57 -10.26 -20.43 -4.26
C THR A 57 -10.85 -21.34 -5.32
N ASN A 58 -12.13 -21.69 -5.25
CA ASN A 58 -12.79 -22.45 -6.31
C ASN A 58 -12.86 -21.63 -7.60
N LEU A 59 -13.33 -20.38 -7.51
CA LEU A 59 -13.38 -19.45 -8.64
C LEU A 59 -11.99 -19.22 -9.28
N SER A 60 -10.95 -19.05 -8.44
CA SER A 60 -9.56 -18.94 -8.89
C SER A 60 -9.05 -20.14 -9.68
N ARG A 61 -9.53 -21.35 -9.36
CA ARG A 61 -9.08 -22.62 -9.93
C ARG A 61 -9.84 -23.01 -11.18
N GLU A 62 -11.13 -22.69 -11.23
CA GLU A 62 -12.03 -23.06 -12.33
C GLU A 62 -12.01 -21.99 -13.43
N GLY A 63 -12.04 -20.70 -13.07
CA GLY A 63 -11.93 -19.57 -14.00
C GLY A 63 -10.52 -19.30 -14.56
N CYS A 64 -9.59 -20.25 -14.42
CA CYS A 64 -8.21 -20.21 -14.97
C CYS A 64 -7.45 -18.88 -14.71
N VAL A 65 -7.63 -18.30 -13.52
CA VAL A 65 -7.21 -16.92 -13.23
C VAL A 65 -5.69 -16.80 -13.07
N ASP A 66 -5.06 -15.99 -13.91
CA ASP A 66 -3.64 -15.68 -13.81
C ASP A 66 -3.35 -14.53 -12.81
N PRO A 67 -2.11 -14.40 -12.29
CA PRO A 67 -1.74 -13.32 -11.38
C PRO A 67 -1.87 -11.91 -11.98
N CYS A 68 -1.76 -11.75 -13.30
CA CYS A 68 -1.92 -10.45 -13.95
C CYS A 68 -3.39 -10.02 -13.96
N THR A 69 -4.32 -10.92 -14.26
CA THR A 69 -5.77 -10.72 -14.12
C THR A 69 -6.14 -10.31 -12.71
N LEU A 70 -5.62 -10.97 -11.66
CA LEU A 70 -5.89 -10.53 -10.29
C LEU A 70 -5.34 -9.13 -9.99
N ILE A 71 -4.13 -8.79 -10.44
CA ILE A 71 -3.55 -7.46 -10.21
C ILE A 71 -4.39 -6.38 -10.91
N VAL A 72 -4.87 -6.63 -12.14
CA VAL A 72 -5.78 -5.73 -12.86
C VAL A 72 -7.15 -5.64 -12.18
N ALA A 73 -7.71 -6.76 -11.72
CA ALA A 73 -8.95 -6.78 -10.96
C ALA A 73 -8.85 -5.96 -9.65
N LEU A 74 -7.72 -6.03 -8.94
CA LEU A 74 -7.47 -5.19 -7.76
C LEU A 74 -7.41 -3.69 -8.11
N VAL A 75 -6.79 -3.32 -9.25
CA VAL A 75 -6.84 -1.93 -9.76
C VAL A 75 -8.28 -1.50 -10.05
N TYR A 76 -9.11 -2.38 -10.61
CA TYR A 76 -10.51 -2.09 -10.87
C TYR A 76 -11.33 -1.97 -9.59
N LEU A 77 -11.11 -2.82 -8.59
CA LEU A 77 -11.74 -2.71 -7.27
C LEU A 77 -11.36 -1.40 -6.56
N ASP A 78 -10.09 -0.98 -6.62
CA ASP A 78 -9.65 0.32 -6.10
C ASP A 78 -10.31 1.49 -6.86
N ARG A 79 -10.43 1.41 -8.20
CA ARG A 79 -11.11 2.44 -9.02
C ARG A 79 -12.59 2.54 -8.69
N VAL A 80 -13.32 1.42 -8.60
CA VAL A 80 -14.75 1.43 -8.22
C VAL A 80 -14.92 2.01 -6.81
N ARG A 81 -14.12 1.57 -5.84
CA ARG A 81 -14.17 2.06 -4.45
C ARG A 81 -13.96 3.56 -4.32
N LEU A 82 -13.17 4.17 -5.22
CA LEU A 82 -12.92 5.61 -5.25
C LEU A 82 -13.97 6.40 -6.06
N ASN A 83 -14.60 5.78 -7.06
CA ASN A 83 -15.61 6.41 -7.91
C ASN A 83 -17.02 6.36 -7.29
N ASP A 84 -17.41 5.19 -6.79
CA ASP A 84 -18.73 4.90 -6.22
C ASP A 84 -18.58 3.99 -4.99
N GLN A 85 -18.29 4.63 -3.86
CA GLN A 85 -18.20 3.98 -2.56
C GLN A 85 -19.53 3.33 -2.16
N GLN A 86 -20.68 3.89 -2.55
CA GLN A 86 -21.99 3.35 -2.21
C GLN A 86 -22.24 2.01 -2.91
N TYR A 87 -21.91 1.91 -4.21
CA TYR A 87 -21.98 0.65 -4.95
C TYR A 87 -21.01 -0.38 -4.37
N PHE A 88 -19.78 0.02 -4.02
CA PHE A 88 -18.78 -0.87 -3.41
C PHE A 88 -19.24 -1.43 -2.05
N GLU A 89 -19.83 -0.62 -1.19
CA GLU A 89 -20.26 -1.03 0.17
C GLU A 89 -21.62 -1.77 0.21
N THR A 90 -22.46 -1.63 -0.82
CA THR A 90 -23.79 -2.29 -0.89
C THR A 90 -23.80 -3.56 -1.74
N THR A 91 -22.75 -3.81 -2.53
CA THR A 91 -22.61 -5.03 -3.34
C THR A 91 -21.87 -6.11 -2.57
N ASP A 92 -22.39 -7.33 -2.61
CA ASP A 92 -21.72 -8.53 -2.06
C ASP A 92 -20.28 -8.67 -2.63
N PRO A 93 -19.25 -8.80 -1.77
CA PRO A 93 -17.85 -8.99 -2.15
C PRO A 93 -17.62 -10.14 -3.14
N ALA A 94 -18.37 -11.25 -3.06
CA ALA A 94 -18.22 -12.38 -3.97
C ALA A 94 -18.62 -11.99 -5.40
N ASN A 95 -19.75 -11.30 -5.56
CA ASN A 95 -20.21 -10.76 -6.84
C ASN A 95 -19.27 -9.69 -7.41
N LEU A 96 -18.78 -8.78 -6.56
CA LEU A 96 -17.87 -7.72 -6.99
C LEU A 96 -16.48 -8.26 -7.38
N TYR A 97 -15.99 -9.28 -6.66
CA TYR A 97 -14.76 -10.00 -7.00
C TYR A 97 -14.89 -10.74 -8.34
N LEU A 98 -15.98 -11.47 -8.54
CA LEU A 98 -16.29 -12.15 -9.81
C LEU A 98 -16.32 -11.16 -10.99
N ALA A 99 -17.05 -10.05 -10.85
CA ALA A 99 -17.17 -9.07 -11.91
C ALA A 99 -15.82 -8.39 -12.24
N ALA A 100 -15.02 -8.05 -11.22
CA ALA A 100 -13.69 -7.49 -11.40
C ALA A 100 -12.74 -8.46 -12.13
N LEU A 101 -12.80 -9.76 -11.82
CA LEU A 101 -12.03 -10.80 -12.51
C LEU A 101 -12.45 -10.97 -13.97
N ILE A 102 -13.76 -11.00 -14.26
CA ILE A 102 -14.28 -11.12 -15.64
C ILE A 102 -13.81 -9.94 -16.49
N VAL A 103 -14.03 -8.71 -16.02
CA VAL A 103 -13.63 -7.49 -16.73
C VAL A 103 -12.11 -7.44 -16.92
N ALA A 104 -11.32 -7.85 -15.92
CA ALA A 104 -9.87 -7.96 -16.03
C ALA A 104 -9.41 -9.04 -17.02
N SER A 105 -10.09 -10.19 -17.07
CA SER A 105 -9.75 -11.27 -18.00
C SER A 105 -9.99 -10.86 -19.46
N LYS A 106 -11.13 -10.21 -19.74
CA LYS A 106 -11.48 -9.69 -21.07
C LYS A 106 -10.61 -8.50 -21.51
N PHE A 107 -10.05 -7.74 -20.58
CA PHE A 107 -9.10 -6.67 -20.89
C PHE A 107 -7.69 -7.21 -21.24
N LEU A 108 -7.29 -8.37 -20.69
CA LEU A 108 -5.94 -8.92 -20.85
C LEU A 108 -5.83 -10.03 -21.92
N HIS A 109 -6.89 -10.80 -22.15
CA HIS A 109 -6.88 -11.97 -23.02
C HIS A 109 -7.73 -11.71 -24.27
N ASP A 110 -7.10 -11.68 -25.44
CA ASP A 110 -7.82 -11.59 -26.71
C ASP A 110 -8.61 -12.87 -27.00
N ASP A 111 -9.77 -12.73 -27.64
CA ASP A 111 -10.59 -13.83 -28.16
C ASP A 111 -9.77 -14.87 -28.95
N GLY A 112 -9.99 -16.15 -28.66
CA GLY A 112 -9.35 -17.27 -29.35
C GLY A 112 -7.97 -17.67 -28.82
N ASN A 113 -7.45 -17.01 -27.77
CA ASN A 113 -6.38 -17.57 -26.94
C ASN A 113 -6.93 -18.66 -26.01
N ALA A 114 -6.06 -19.61 -25.63
CA ALA A 114 -6.42 -20.71 -24.72
C ALA A 114 -6.72 -20.26 -23.27
N ASP A 115 -6.39 -19.00 -22.94
CA ASP A 115 -6.55 -18.37 -21.63
C ASP A 115 -7.83 -17.49 -21.56
N PHE A 116 -8.62 -17.44 -22.64
CA PHE A 116 -9.91 -16.74 -22.69
C PHE A 116 -11.04 -17.63 -22.15
N VAL A 117 -11.92 -17.08 -21.32
CA VAL A 117 -13.01 -17.79 -20.62
C VAL A 117 -14.33 -17.06 -20.88
N TYR A 118 -15.35 -17.79 -21.35
CA TYR A 118 -16.66 -17.23 -21.68
C TYR A 118 -17.55 -17.01 -20.44
N ASN A 119 -18.55 -16.13 -20.52
CA ASN A 119 -19.39 -15.77 -19.37
C ASN A 119 -20.23 -16.94 -18.83
N ASP A 120 -20.51 -17.97 -19.64
CA ASP A 120 -21.18 -19.20 -19.21
C ASP A 120 -20.23 -20.15 -18.46
N GLU A 121 -18.96 -20.21 -18.85
CA GLU A 121 -17.91 -20.89 -18.08
C GLU A 121 -17.64 -20.19 -16.73
N TRP A 122 -17.64 -18.85 -16.71
CA TRP A 122 -17.61 -18.07 -15.47
C TRP A 122 -18.86 -18.31 -14.60
N ALA A 123 -20.05 -18.37 -15.20
CA ALA A 123 -21.29 -18.67 -14.48
C ALA A 123 -21.25 -20.08 -13.85
N ALA A 124 -20.76 -21.08 -14.59
CA ALA A 124 -20.55 -22.43 -14.07
C ALA A 124 -19.55 -22.44 -12.90
N SER A 125 -18.39 -21.79 -13.07
CA SER A 125 -17.33 -21.70 -12.05
C SER A 125 -17.79 -20.98 -10.77
N ALA A 126 -18.65 -19.98 -10.91
CA ALA A 126 -19.25 -19.25 -9.79
C ALA A 126 -20.49 -19.94 -9.20
N SER A 127 -20.99 -21.03 -9.80
CA SER A 127 -22.29 -21.65 -9.49
C SER A 127 -23.47 -20.66 -9.56
N THR A 128 -23.44 -19.72 -10.50
CA THR A 128 -24.49 -18.69 -10.72
C THR A 128 -25.13 -18.82 -12.11
N THR A 129 -26.05 -17.91 -12.46
CA THR A 129 -26.67 -17.89 -13.80
C THR A 129 -25.94 -16.93 -14.73
N LEU A 130 -25.85 -17.29 -16.03
CA LEU A 130 -25.28 -16.42 -17.07
C LEU A 130 -25.89 -15.00 -17.07
N LYS A 131 -27.20 -14.89 -16.82
CA LYS A 131 -27.87 -13.58 -16.73
C LYS A 131 -27.30 -12.74 -15.58
N HIS A 132 -27.11 -13.34 -14.40
CA HIS A 132 -26.54 -12.67 -13.24
C HIS A 132 -25.09 -12.24 -13.51
N VAL A 133 -24.27 -13.12 -14.11
CA VAL A 133 -22.89 -12.79 -14.49
C VAL A 133 -22.83 -11.59 -15.44
N ASN A 134 -23.67 -11.57 -16.48
CA ASN A 134 -23.75 -10.45 -17.42
C ASN A 134 -24.21 -9.14 -16.73
N GLU A 135 -25.12 -9.23 -15.76
CA GLU A 135 -25.58 -8.09 -14.97
C GLU A 135 -24.47 -7.53 -14.08
N GLN A 136 -23.73 -8.39 -13.38
CA GLN A 136 -22.59 -7.96 -12.56
C GLN A 136 -21.44 -7.38 -13.40
N GLU A 137 -21.15 -7.94 -14.57
CA GLU A 137 -20.16 -7.37 -15.50
C GLU A 137 -20.54 -5.95 -15.92
N ILE A 138 -21.79 -5.71 -16.36
CA ILE A 138 -22.27 -4.39 -16.77
C ILE A 138 -22.28 -3.41 -15.58
N ASN A 139 -22.65 -3.85 -14.39
CA ASN A 139 -22.62 -3.03 -13.18
C ASN A 139 -21.18 -2.60 -12.83
N MET A 140 -20.21 -3.51 -12.92
CA MET A 140 -18.79 -3.21 -12.73
C MET A 140 -18.26 -2.22 -13.78
N LEU A 141 -18.63 -2.38 -15.05
CA LEU A 141 -18.26 -1.46 -16.13
C LEU A 141 -18.83 -0.04 -15.90
N ASN A 142 -20.06 0.05 -15.40
CA ASN A 142 -20.69 1.32 -15.03
C ASN A 142 -20.01 1.96 -13.81
N GLY A 143 -19.70 1.21 -12.74
CA GLY A 143 -18.95 1.72 -11.58
C GLY A 143 -17.53 2.17 -11.91
N LEU A 144 -16.91 1.58 -12.94
CA LEU A 144 -15.64 2.02 -13.50
C LEU A 144 -15.76 3.27 -14.41
N ASN A 145 -16.99 3.74 -14.72
CA ASN A 145 -17.27 4.72 -15.77
C ASN A 145 -16.58 4.35 -17.11
N TRP A 146 -16.54 3.05 -17.43
CA TRP A 146 -15.86 2.49 -18.60
C TRP A 146 -14.34 2.79 -18.68
N ASN A 147 -13.71 3.25 -17.59
CA ASN A 147 -12.27 3.51 -17.52
C ASN A 147 -11.47 2.21 -17.29
N LEU A 148 -11.35 1.41 -18.34
CA LEU A 148 -10.69 0.10 -18.32
C LEU A 148 -9.17 0.15 -18.50
N LEU A 149 -8.62 1.22 -19.08
CA LEU A 149 -7.20 1.30 -19.42
C LEU A 149 -6.33 1.27 -18.15
N VAL A 150 -5.57 0.21 -17.94
CA VAL A 150 -4.57 0.11 -16.86
C VAL A 150 -3.20 0.45 -17.42
N ASN A 151 -2.62 1.55 -16.95
CA ASN A 151 -1.29 1.96 -17.38
C ASN A 151 -0.20 1.07 -16.74
N ALA A 152 1.00 1.05 -17.33
CA ALA A 152 2.14 0.33 -16.77
C ALA A 152 2.53 0.83 -15.36
N GLU A 153 2.22 2.09 -15.03
CA GLU A 153 2.39 2.66 -13.70
C GLU A 153 1.34 2.14 -12.70
N ASP A 154 0.05 2.16 -13.07
CA ASP A 154 -1.07 1.61 -12.27
C ASP A 154 -0.86 0.12 -11.97
N PHE A 155 -0.56 -0.68 -13.00
CA PHE A 155 -0.21 -2.08 -12.83
C PHE A 155 1.03 -2.24 -11.95
N GLY A 156 2.03 -1.39 -12.16
CA GLY A 156 3.28 -1.40 -11.41
C GLY A 156 3.08 -1.07 -9.93
N SER A 157 2.21 -0.14 -9.57
CA SER A 157 1.92 0.26 -8.19
C SER A 157 1.08 -0.79 -7.49
N ALA A 158 0.05 -1.33 -8.14
CA ALA A 158 -0.74 -2.46 -7.64
C ALA A 158 0.14 -3.70 -7.41
N LEU A 159 1.01 -4.06 -8.35
CA LEU A 159 2.00 -5.13 -8.15
C LEU A 159 2.90 -4.86 -6.94
N ARG A 160 3.39 -3.63 -6.73
CA ARG A 160 4.22 -3.30 -5.56
C ARG A 160 3.45 -3.39 -4.23
N SER A 161 2.17 -3.07 -4.23
CA SER A 161 1.27 -3.25 -3.08
C SER A 161 1.05 -4.74 -2.76
N VAL A 162 0.75 -5.55 -3.79
CA VAL A 162 0.61 -7.01 -3.66
C VAL A 162 1.91 -7.66 -3.17
N GLU A 163 3.05 -7.30 -3.77
CA GLU A 163 4.36 -7.80 -3.35
C GLU A 163 4.68 -7.42 -1.89
N SER A 164 4.39 -6.19 -1.45
CA SER A 164 4.68 -5.75 -0.08
C SER A 164 3.77 -6.40 0.96
N HIS A 165 2.48 -6.59 0.64
CA HIS A 165 1.54 -7.34 1.49
C HIS A 165 1.97 -8.80 1.65
N LEU A 166 2.29 -9.49 0.56
CA LEU A 166 2.78 -10.87 0.60
C LEU A 166 4.11 -11.00 1.35
N ALA A 167 5.05 -10.07 1.16
CA ALA A 167 6.31 -10.03 1.89
C ALA A 167 6.09 -9.84 3.41
N ARG A 168 5.10 -9.01 3.80
CA ARG A 168 4.73 -8.83 5.21
C ARG A 168 4.02 -10.07 5.79
N LYS A 169 3.08 -10.68 5.05
CA LYS A 169 2.34 -11.89 5.49
C LYS A 169 3.26 -13.12 5.59
N SER A 170 4.19 -13.28 4.65
CA SER A 170 5.21 -14.35 4.71
C SER A 170 6.20 -14.15 5.86
N LEU A 171 6.62 -12.92 6.15
CA LEU A 171 7.45 -12.61 7.32
C LEU A 171 6.75 -12.96 8.64
N LEU A 172 5.50 -12.54 8.80
CA LEU A 172 4.72 -12.79 10.03
C LEU A 172 4.41 -14.28 10.24
N SER A 173 4.09 -15.02 9.17
CA SER A 173 3.78 -16.46 9.26
C SER A 173 5.01 -17.34 9.43
N ARG A 174 6.17 -16.97 8.87
CA ARG A 174 7.42 -17.75 8.98
C ARG A 174 8.30 -17.36 10.17
N GLY A 175 8.17 -16.15 10.69
CA GLY A 175 9.03 -15.60 11.74
C GLY A 175 10.45 -15.19 11.29
N TYR A 176 10.78 -15.34 10.00
CA TYR A 176 12.05 -14.92 9.41
C TYR A 176 11.85 -14.30 8.03
N ALA A 177 12.78 -13.43 7.61
CA ALA A 177 12.69 -12.69 6.36
C ALA A 177 13.59 -13.29 5.27
N THR A 178 13.04 -13.60 4.11
CA THR A 178 13.84 -14.01 2.94
C THR A 178 14.48 -12.78 2.29
N TYR A 179 15.58 -12.95 1.54
CA TYR A 179 16.21 -11.85 0.78
C TYR A 179 15.24 -11.19 -0.23
N SER A 180 14.31 -11.95 -0.82
CA SER A 180 13.21 -11.40 -1.64
C SER A 180 12.36 -10.42 -0.86
N ASP A 181 11.95 -10.84 0.33
CA ASP A 181 10.96 -10.18 1.17
C ASP A 181 11.56 -8.88 1.74
N LEU A 182 12.79 -8.96 2.26
CA LEU A 182 13.57 -7.81 2.68
C LEU A 182 13.76 -6.78 1.55
N ARG A 183 14.07 -7.24 0.33
CA ARG A 183 14.27 -6.35 -0.83
C ARG A 183 12.99 -5.67 -1.28
N VAL A 184 11.85 -6.35 -1.21
CA VAL A 184 10.54 -5.76 -1.51
C VAL A 184 10.16 -4.74 -0.44
N LEU A 185 10.26 -5.11 0.84
CA LEU A 185 9.92 -4.25 1.97
C LEU A 185 10.83 -3.02 2.05
N SER A 186 12.15 -3.17 1.86
CA SER A 186 13.09 -2.04 1.85
C SER A 186 12.81 -1.06 0.72
N ARG A 187 12.43 -1.56 -0.46
CA ARG A 187 12.03 -0.73 -1.60
C ARG A 187 10.73 0.01 -1.33
N HIS A 188 9.74 -0.66 -0.75
CA HIS A 188 8.46 -0.06 -0.38
C HIS A 188 8.65 1.05 0.68
N LEU A 189 9.50 0.84 1.68
CA LEU A 189 9.85 1.84 2.70
C LEU A 189 10.58 3.06 2.12
N ALA A 190 11.42 2.85 1.10
CA ALA A 190 12.11 3.93 0.39
C ALA A 190 11.15 4.73 -0.51
N GLU A 191 10.29 4.08 -1.29
CA GLU A 191 9.34 4.75 -2.18
C GLU A 191 8.25 5.54 -1.42
N THR A 192 7.83 5.06 -0.23
CA THR A 192 6.80 5.72 0.58
C THR A 192 7.30 6.91 1.41
N ASN A 193 8.61 7.19 1.45
CA ASN A 193 9.23 8.17 2.35
C ASN A 193 8.83 8.00 3.84
N TYR A 194 8.33 6.83 4.23
CA TYR A 194 7.69 6.61 5.53
C TYR A 194 8.67 6.82 6.69
N LEU A 195 9.91 6.32 6.53
CA LEU A 195 11.00 6.54 7.49
C LEU A 195 11.39 8.01 7.61
N TRP A 196 11.27 8.78 6.53
CA TRP A 196 11.54 10.23 6.56
C TRP A 196 10.48 10.96 7.39
N GLN A 197 9.20 10.70 7.11
CA GLN A 197 8.09 11.38 7.76
C GLN A 197 7.89 10.96 9.23
N GLN A 198 7.94 9.66 9.54
CA GLN A 198 7.60 9.14 10.87
C GLN A 198 8.77 9.11 11.86
N PHE A 199 10.01 9.06 11.38
CA PHE A 199 11.20 8.98 12.25
C PHE A 199 12.15 10.15 12.10
N LEU A 200 12.63 10.44 10.89
CA LEU A 200 13.69 11.45 10.71
C LEU A 200 13.18 12.89 10.95
N GLN A 201 12.01 13.26 10.44
CA GLN A 201 11.40 14.57 10.70
C GLN A 201 11.18 14.85 12.20
N PRO A 202 10.48 14.00 12.99
CA PRO A 202 10.26 14.27 14.41
C PRO A 202 11.54 14.21 15.26
N LEU A 203 12.53 13.38 14.89
CA LEU A 203 13.83 13.41 15.56
C LEU A 203 14.57 14.72 15.28
N LEU A 204 14.61 15.18 14.03
CA LEU A 204 15.25 16.45 13.65
C LEU A 204 14.59 17.65 14.32
N THR A 205 13.25 17.70 14.42
CA THR A 205 12.57 18.79 15.13
C THR A 205 12.83 18.75 16.63
N LEU A 206 12.91 17.57 17.25
CA LEU A 206 13.24 17.41 18.67
C LEU A 206 14.69 17.85 18.97
N PHE A 207 15.66 17.44 18.15
CA PHE A 207 17.05 17.92 18.27
C PHE A 207 17.15 19.44 18.03
N GLY A 208 16.40 19.97 17.07
CA GLY A 208 16.30 21.42 16.81
C GLY A 208 15.80 22.18 18.04
N LEU A 209 14.65 21.78 18.60
CA LEU A 209 14.06 22.37 19.80
C LEU A 209 15.00 22.28 21.01
N ALA A 210 15.65 21.14 21.23
CA ALA A 210 16.63 20.96 22.31
C ALA A 210 17.83 21.91 22.15
N SER A 211 18.35 22.09 20.93
CA SER A 211 19.46 23.01 20.65
C SER A 211 19.08 24.47 20.91
N LEU A 212 17.86 24.88 20.51
CA LEU A 212 17.35 26.23 20.75
C LEU A 212 17.15 26.48 22.25
N ALA A 213 16.55 25.55 22.99
CA ALA A 213 16.39 25.66 24.44
C ALA A 213 17.75 25.75 25.16
N TYR A 214 18.74 24.96 24.73
CA TYR A 214 20.10 25.04 25.27
C TYR A 214 20.75 26.41 25.00
N THR A 215 20.71 26.91 23.76
CA THR A 215 21.27 28.25 23.46
C THR A 215 20.55 29.36 24.25
N ALA A 216 19.22 29.32 24.36
CA ALA A 216 18.44 30.31 25.10
C ALA A 216 18.78 30.33 26.59
N THR A 217 18.96 29.17 27.22
CA THR A 217 19.39 29.07 28.63
C THR A 217 20.81 29.59 28.85
N VAL A 218 21.75 29.29 27.94
CA VAL A 218 23.11 29.84 27.97
C VAL A 218 23.09 31.37 27.83
N PHE A 219 22.37 31.93 26.84
CA PHE A 219 22.25 33.39 26.68
C PHE A 219 21.57 34.06 27.90
N GLY A 220 20.55 33.42 28.49
CA GLY A 220 19.90 33.88 29.72
C GLY A 220 20.86 33.97 30.91
N LEU A 221 21.70 32.94 31.10
CA LEU A 221 22.72 32.93 32.16
C LEU A 221 23.80 34.01 31.94
N PHE A 222 24.26 34.21 30.69
CA PHE A 222 25.17 35.30 30.36
C PHE A 222 24.54 36.68 30.66
N GLY A 223 23.30 36.91 30.23
CA GLY A 223 22.57 38.14 30.50
C GLY A 223 22.40 38.43 32.00
N ALA A 224 22.00 37.42 32.78
CA ALA A 224 21.88 37.54 34.24
C ALA A 224 23.22 37.87 34.91
N SER A 225 24.32 37.23 34.47
CA SER A 225 25.66 37.50 35.01
C SER A 225 26.15 38.93 34.74
N LEU A 226 25.81 39.50 33.58
CA LEU A 226 26.10 40.89 33.23
C LEU A 226 25.26 41.87 34.07
N HIS A 227 23.98 41.57 34.27
CA HIS A 227 23.10 42.44 35.06
C HIS A 227 23.49 42.49 36.54
N LEU A 228 23.91 41.36 37.11
CA LEU A 228 24.48 41.28 38.46
C LEU A 228 25.80 42.04 38.59
N ARG A 229 26.69 41.97 37.59
CA ARG A 229 27.92 42.78 37.56
C ARG A 229 27.64 44.28 37.47
N GLY A 230 26.66 44.70 36.67
CA GLY A 230 26.22 46.11 36.60
C GLY A 230 25.70 46.64 37.93
N LEU A 231 24.87 45.86 38.63
CA LEU A 231 24.36 46.20 39.96
C LEU A 231 25.48 46.21 41.03
N SER A 232 26.44 45.28 40.96
CA SER A 232 27.62 45.30 41.83
C SER A 232 28.50 46.52 41.59
N ALA A 233 28.60 47.00 40.34
CA ALA A 233 29.37 48.20 40.00
C ALA A 233 28.68 49.49 40.48
N SER A 234 27.36 49.61 40.37
CA SER A 234 26.63 50.78 40.89
C SER A 234 26.65 50.84 42.42
N THR A 235 26.62 49.69 43.10
CA THR A 235 26.71 49.61 44.58
C THR A 235 28.12 49.95 45.10
N GLY A 236 29.16 49.85 44.25
CA GLY A 236 30.52 50.28 44.61
C GLY A 236 30.72 51.80 44.64
N MET A 237 29.85 52.57 43.99
CA MET A 237 29.98 54.04 43.90
C MET A 237 29.30 54.81 45.04
N THR A 238 28.58 54.17 45.96
CA THR A 238 27.87 54.83 47.06
C THR A 238 28.60 54.78 48.41
N SER A 239 29.82 54.23 48.47
CA SER A 239 30.57 54.01 49.72
C SER A 239 31.72 55.00 50.00
N CYS A 240 31.78 56.14 49.30
CA CYS A 240 32.75 57.22 49.57
C CYS A 240 32.06 58.59 49.57
N ASP A 241 31.46 58.98 50.70
CA ASP A 241 31.32 60.40 51.06
C ASP A 241 31.03 60.62 52.57
N LYS A 242 32.10 60.95 53.30
CA LYS A 242 32.20 61.70 54.58
C LYS A 242 33.59 62.37 54.53
N PRO A 243 33.81 63.60 55.03
CA PRO A 243 33.17 64.28 56.17
C PRO A 243 32.34 65.51 55.72
N THR A 244 32.02 66.59 56.46
CA THR A 244 32.48 67.15 57.76
C THR A 244 31.38 67.99 58.42
N LEU A 245 31.48 68.25 59.72
CA LEU A 245 30.72 69.28 60.44
C LEU A 245 31.58 70.54 60.66
N PRO A 246 31.02 71.76 60.53
CA PRO A 246 31.63 72.98 61.06
C PRO A 246 30.89 73.53 62.30
N ILE A 247 31.68 73.76 63.36
CA ILE A 247 31.45 74.64 64.54
C ILE A 247 30.23 74.29 65.41
#